data_AF-X1KEP4-F1
#
_entry.id   AF-X1KEP4-F1
#
_cell.length_a   1.000
_cell.length_b   1.000
_cell.length_c   1.000
_cell.angle_alpha   90.00
_cell.angle_beta   90.00
_cell.angle_gamma   90.00
#
_symmetry.space_group_name_H-M   'P 1'
#
loop_
_entity.id
_entity.type
_entity.pdbx_description
1 polymer ?
#
loop_
_entity_poly.entity_id
_entity_poly.type
_entity_poly.pdbx_seq_one_letter_code
_entity_poly.pdbx_strand_id
1 'polypeptide(L)'
;QCKKQGGVVILPHFPNPRLENAASIVSGDIDGIEFCRGINPYSLLDWYRYLNCGYMAAAVGGTDKMSADVAIGMVRTYAHIGTEMEFTYQAWMDSIRKANTFVTCGPLMEFLVEGKPPGSRIKISSSGRTVNVSWKVASIIMPMTKTRTYY
;
A
#
# COMPACT_ATOMS: atom_id res chain seq x y z
N GLN A 1 1.91 -15.34 -16.53
CA GLN A 1 3.17 -15.19 -17.29
C GLN A 1 4.11 -14.19 -16.62
N CYS A 2 3.66 -12.97 -16.26
CA CYS A 2 4.47 -11.96 -15.56
C CYS A 2 5.22 -12.48 -14.31
N LYS A 3 4.52 -13.11 -13.34
CA LYS A 3 5.17 -13.67 -12.14
C LYS A 3 6.22 -14.74 -12.45
N LYS A 4 6.01 -15.55 -13.51
CA LYS A 4 7.00 -16.56 -13.96
C LYS A 4 8.28 -15.92 -14.51
N GLN A 5 8.21 -14.68 -14.96
CA GLN A 5 9.34 -13.89 -15.46
C GLN A 5 9.94 -13.01 -14.35
N GLY A 6 9.52 -13.18 -13.09
CA GLY A 6 10.03 -12.38 -11.97
C GLY A 6 9.44 -10.96 -11.89
N GLY A 7 8.37 -10.66 -12.64
CA GLY A 7 7.68 -9.37 -12.55
C GLY A 7 6.73 -9.28 -11.34
N VAL A 8 6.25 -8.06 -11.09
CA VAL A 8 5.19 -7.75 -10.11
C VAL A 8 3.88 -7.54 -10.84
N VAL A 9 2.79 -8.08 -10.30
CA VAL A 9 1.45 -7.95 -10.88
C VAL A 9 0.59 -7.06 -9.99
N ILE A 10 0.14 -5.95 -10.56
CA ILE A 10 -0.75 -5.00 -9.90
C ILE A 10 -2.14 -5.09 -10.52
N LEU A 11 -3.15 -5.12 -9.67
CA LEU A 11 -4.54 -4.97 -10.08
C LEU A 11 -4.86 -3.45 -10.17
N PRO A 12 -5.04 -2.91 -11.38
CA PRO A 12 -5.21 -1.47 -11.57
C PRO A 12 -6.60 -0.99 -11.09
N HIS A 13 -6.73 0.33 -10.89
CA HIS A 13 -8.00 1.03 -10.65
C HIS A 13 -8.97 0.35 -9.66
N PHE A 14 -8.45 -0.20 -8.57
CA PHE A 14 -9.28 -0.90 -7.58
C PHE A 14 -10.28 0.07 -6.91
N PRO A 15 -11.55 -0.32 -6.71
CA PRO A 15 -12.15 -1.64 -6.95
C PRO A 15 -12.93 -1.74 -8.27
N ASN A 16 -12.87 -0.74 -9.16
CA ASN A 16 -13.77 -0.63 -10.31
C ASN A 16 -13.01 -0.63 -11.65
N PRO A 17 -13.40 -1.46 -12.62
CA PRO A 17 -14.50 -2.42 -12.55
C PRO A 17 -14.15 -3.61 -11.63
N ARG A 18 -15.18 -4.26 -11.06
CA ARG A 18 -14.98 -5.34 -10.07
C ARG A 18 -14.49 -6.65 -10.67
N LEU A 19 -14.96 -6.98 -11.88
CA LEU A 19 -14.60 -8.14 -12.71
C LEU A 19 -14.11 -9.36 -11.88
N GLU A 20 -12.93 -9.89 -12.19
CA GLU A 20 -12.31 -11.01 -11.50
C GLU A 20 -11.39 -10.56 -10.34
N ASN A 21 -11.59 -9.37 -9.77
CA ASN A 21 -10.72 -8.84 -8.72
C ASN A 21 -10.68 -9.78 -7.50
N ALA A 22 -11.84 -10.26 -7.06
CA ALA A 22 -11.93 -11.19 -5.94
C ALA A 22 -11.18 -12.50 -6.22
N ALA A 23 -11.34 -13.06 -7.41
CA ALA A 23 -10.65 -14.29 -7.81
C ALA A 23 -9.13 -14.09 -7.85
N SER A 24 -8.67 -12.95 -8.39
CA SER A 24 -7.25 -12.61 -8.49
C SER A 24 -6.59 -12.36 -7.12
N ILE A 25 -7.32 -11.75 -6.18
CA ILE A 25 -6.86 -11.53 -4.80
C ILE A 25 -6.81 -12.85 -4.03
N VAL A 26 -7.87 -13.66 -4.11
CA VAL A 26 -7.99 -14.92 -3.34
C VAL A 26 -7.00 -15.98 -3.83
N SER A 27 -6.75 -16.06 -5.14
CA SER A 27 -5.77 -16.97 -5.73
C SER A 27 -4.31 -16.57 -5.45
N GLY A 28 -4.04 -15.32 -5.06
CA GLY A 28 -2.69 -14.79 -4.91
C GLY A 28 -2.00 -14.50 -6.26
N ASP A 29 -2.77 -14.34 -7.33
CA ASP A 29 -2.26 -14.04 -8.67
C ASP A 29 -1.73 -12.61 -8.80
N ILE A 30 -2.12 -11.71 -7.88
CA ILE A 30 -1.64 -10.32 -7.82
C ILE A 30 -0.71 -10.13 -6.60
N ASP A 31 0.15 -9.12 -6.68
CA ASP A 31 1.03 -8.70 -5.58
C ASP A 31 0.50 -7.43 -4.88
N GLY A 32 -0.32 -6.62 -5.57
CA GLY A 32 -0.91 -5.42 -5.01
C GLY A 32 -2.14 -4.90 -5.76
N ILE A 33 -2.88 -4.02 -5.10
CA ILE A 33 -4.05 -3.32 -5.63
C ILE A 33 -3.73 -1.82 -5.76
N GLU A 34 -4.20 -1.22 -6.84
CA GLU A 34 -3.95 0.18 -7.14
C GLU A 34 -5.09 1.09 -6.67
N PHE A 35 -4.76 2.04 -5.80
CA PHE A 35 -5.56 3.23 -5.57
C PHE A 35 -5.28 4.24 -6.67
N CYS A 36 -6.32 4.57 -7.42
CA CYS A 36 -6.24 5.39 -8.62
C CYS A 36 -7.11 6.63 -8.46
N ARG A 37 -6.61 7.79 -8.92
CA ARG A 37 -7.31 9.08 -8.89
C ARG A 37 -7.77 9.51 -7.49
N GLY A 38 -6.98 9.16 -6.49
CA GLY A 38 -7.19 9.50 -5.08
C GLY A 38 -7.42 8.26 -4.20
N ILE A 39 -7.49 8.49 -2.90
CA ILE A 39 -7.80 7.46 -1.90
C ILE A 39 -9.21 7.77 -1.39
N ASN A 40 -10.17 6.86 -1.60
CA ASN A 40 -11.56 7.08 -1.20
C ASN A 40 -12.04 6.01 -0.19
N PRO A 41 -13.01 6.33 0.69
CA PRO A 41 -13.48 5.41 1.73
C PRO A 41 -13.98 4.07 1.22
N TYR A 42 -14.57 4.04 0.02
CA TYR A 42 -15.13 2.82 -0.56
C TYR A 42 -14.02 1.84 -0.98
N SER A 43 -13.02 2.32 -1.72
CA SER A 43 -11.84 1.55 -2.10
C SER A 43 -11.06 1.05 -0.87
N LEU A 44 -10.92 1.89 0.16
CA LEU A 44 -10.27 1.51 1.41
C LEU A 44 -11.04 0.39 2.12
N LEU A 45 -12.36 0.56 2.28
CA LEU A 45 -13.19 -0.45 2.94
C LEU A 45 -13.12 -1.80 2.22
N ASP A 46 -13.15 -1.79 0.89
CA ASP A 46 -13.10 -3.03 0.11
C ASP A 46 -11.72 -3.71 0.22
N TRP A 47 -10.63 -2.95 0.20
CA TRP A 47 -9.28 -3.47 0.46
C TRP A 47 -9.17 -4.07 1.88
N TYR A 48 -9.67 -3.37 2.90
CA TYR A 48 -9.68 -3.86 4.28
C TYR A 48 -10.49 -5.16 4.45
N ARG A 49 -11.55 -5.40 3.67
CA ARG A 49 -12.28 -6.69 3.71
C ARG A 49 -11.37 -7.85 3.34
N TYR A 50 -10.57 -7.72 2.28
CA TYR A 50 -9.63 -8.77 1.88
C TYR A 50 -8.54 -8.97 2.93
N LEU A 51 -7.98 -7.88 3.48
CA LEU A 51 -7.00 -7.95 4.57
C LEU A 51 -7.57 -8.67 5.80
N ASN A 52 -8.80 -8.35 6.19
CA ASN A 52 -9.50 -8.98 7.33
C ASN A 52 -9.77 -10.47 7.09
N CYS A 53 -9.96 -10.89 5.84
CA CYS A 53 -10.05 -12.30 5.46
C CYS A 53 -8.68 -12.98 5.32
N GLY A 54 -7.58 -12.28 5.59
CA GLY A 54 -6.22 -12.82 5.55
C GLY A 54 -5.51 -12.73 4.20
N TYR A 55 -6.18 -12.21 3.16
CA TYR A 55 -5.62 -12.02 1.83
C TYR A 55 -4.82 -10.71 1.79
N MET A 56 -3.50 -10.83 1.91
CA MET A 56 -2.60 -9.67 1.87
C MET A 56 -2.30 -9.30 0.42
N ALA A 57 -2.69 -8.10 0.01
CA ALA A 57 -2.25 -7.47 -1.22
C ALA A 57 -1.70 -6.08 -0.89
N ALA A 58 -0.53 -5.74 -1.44
CA ALA A 58 0.11 -4.45 -1.21
C ALA A 58 -0.79 -3.30 -1.67
N ALA A 59 -0.81 -2.20 -0.91
CA ALA A 59 -1.37 -0.95 -1.39
C ALA A 59 -0.36 -0.28 -2.32
N VAL A 60 -0.75 -0.05 -3.57
CA VAL A 60 0.01 0.79 -4.51
C VAL A 60 -0.87 1.93 -5.02
N GLY A 61 -0.25 3.03 -5.38
CA GLY A 61 -0.89 4.23 -5.89
C GLY A 61 -0.38 4.57 -7.28
N GLY A 62 -1.32 4.80 -8.19
CA GLY A 62 -1.04 5.22 -9.56
C GLY A 62 -1.97 6.36 -9.96
N THR A 63 -1.44 7.29 -10.75
CA THR A 63 -2.21 8.49 -11.13
C THR A 63 -3.19 8.23 -12.26
N ASP A 64 -2.94 7.21 -13.11
CA ASP A 64 -3.73 6.92 -14.31
C ASP A 64 -3.97 8.17 -15.18
N LYS A 65 -2.86 8.83 -15.53
CA LYS A 65 -2.89 10.07 -16.30
C LYS A 65 -3.20 9.77 -17.76
N MET A 66 -4.42 10.09 -18.18
CA MET A 66 -4.88 9.90 -19.57
C MET A 66 -4.94 11.21 -20.39
N SER A 67 -4.79 12.36 -19.74
CA SER A 67 -4.90 13.69 -20.37
C SER A 67 -4.10 14.73 -19.58
N ALA A 68 -4.04 15.97 -20.08
CA ALA A 68 -3.25 17.06 -19.50
C ALA A 68 -3.89 17.68 -18.23
N ASP A 69 -5.16 17.40 -17.98
CA ASP A 69 -5.94 17.80 -16.80
C ASP A 69 -5.62 16.99 -15.54
N VAL A 70 -5.00 15.80 -15.68
CA VAL A 70 -4.59 14.96 -14.54
C VAL A 70 -3.12 15.25 -14.18
N ALA A 71 -2.89 15.81 -13.00
CA ALA A 71 -1.55 16.12 -12.50
C ALA A 71 -0.74 14.85 -12.22
N ILE A 72 0.49 14.77 -12.78
CA ILE A 72 1.39 13.63 -12.58
C ILE A 72 1.74 13.51 -11.09
N GLY A 73 1.68 12.28 -10.58
CA GLY A 73 2.08 11.97 -9.22
C GLY A 73 1.06 12.41 -8.18
N MET A 74 -0.21 12.61 -8.54
CA MET A 74 -1.30 12.94 -7.60
C MET A 74 -1.46 11.85 -6.51
N VAL A 75 -1.31 10.58 -6.89
CA VAL A 75 -1.24 9.43 -5.97
C VAL A 75 0.11 8.75 -6.16
N ARG A 76 0.82 8.46 -5.06
CA ARG A 76 2.19 7.95 -5.09
C ARG A 76 2.31 6.67 -4.27
N THR A 77 3.07 5.71 -4.79
CA THR A 77 3.56 4.54 -4.06
C THR A 77 4.94 4.83 -3.49
N TYR A 78 5.12 4.60 -2.20
CA TYR A 78 6.44 4.53 -1.58
C TYR A 78 6.69 3.08 -1.17
N ALA A 79 7.73 2.48 -1.73
CA ALA A 79 8.15 1.12 -1.40
C ALA A 79 9.45 1.19 -0.60
N HIS A 80 9.45 0.65 0.61
CA HIS A 80 10.60 0.75 1.50
C HIS A 80 11.61 -0.37 1.22
N ILE A 81 12.73 -0.01 0.61
CA ILE A 81 13.81 -0.93 0.23
C ILE A 81 14.74 -1.22 1.42
N GLY A 82 14.89 -0.30 2.37
CA GLY A 82 15.84 -0.43 3.47
C GLY A 82 17.08 0.44 3.25
N THR A 83 17.74 0.80 4.35
CA THR A 83 18.86 1.76 4.33
C THR A 83 20.17 1.13 3.84
N GLU A 84 20.32 -0.18 4.04
CA GLU A 84 21.54 -0.93 3.69
C GLU A 84 21.44 -1.64 2.34
N MET A 85 20.30 -1.52 1.64
CA MET A 85 20.07 -2.18 0.35
C MET A 85 20.27 -1.20 -0.80
N GLU A 86 20.93 -1.66 -1.86
CA GLU A 86 21.07 -0.89 -3.09
C GLU A 86 19.70 -0.66 -3.76
N PHE A 87 19.50 0.54 -4.31
CA PHE A 87 18.31 0.85 -5.09
C PHE A 87 18.36 0.14 -6.45
N THR A 88 17.80 -1.06 -6.51
CA THR A 88 17.63 -1.83 -7.75
C THR A 88 16.16 -2.05 -8.06
N TYR A 89 15.84 -2.30 -9.33
CA TYR A 89 14.49 -2.65 -9.73
C TYR A 89 13.97 -3.91 -9.01
N GLN A 90 14.85 -4.89 -8.81
CA GLN A 90 14.54 -6.12 -8.07
C GLN A 90 14.20 -5.83 -6.60
N ALA A 91 15.01 -5.02 -5.92
CA ALA A 91 14.76 -4.64 -4.53
C ALA A 91 13.44 -3.87 -4.38
N TRP A 92 13.13 -2.98 -5.32
CA TRP A 92 11.84 -2.27 -5.36
C TRP A 92 10.65 -3.23 -5.54
N MET A 93 10.75 -4.17 -6.49
CA MET A 93 9.74 -5.20 -6.70
C MET A 93 9.50 -6.06 -5.45
N ASP A 94 10.58 -6.44 -4.75
CA ASP A 94 10.48 -7.26 -3.55
C ASP A 94 9.86 -6.50 -2.37
N SER A 95 10.08 -5.18 -2.25
CA SER A 95 9.38 -4.34 -1.27
C SER A 95 7.87 -4.31 -1.53
N ILE A 96 7.45 -4.26 -2.80
CA ILE A 96 6.01 -4.34 -3.15
C ILE A 96 5.45 -5.70 -2.79
N ARG A 97 6.11 -6.80 -3.14
CA ARG A 97 5.65 -8.17 -2.81
C ARG A 97 5.50 -8.39 -1.30
N LYS A 98 6.36 -7.77 -0.50
CA LYS A 98 6.29 -7.80 0.97
C LYS A 98 5.17 -6.92 1.54
N ALA A 99 4.44 -6.19 0.69
CA ALA A 99 3.51 -5.14 1.08
C ALA A 99 4.15 -4.09 2.02
N ASN A 100 5.47 -3.90 1.90
CA ASN A 100 6.19 -2.85 2.63
C ASN A 100 6.10 -1.54 1.85
N THR A 101 4.85 -1.11 1.68
CA THR A 101 4.46 0.06 0.90
C THR A 101 3.51 0.93 1.68
N PHE A 102 3.46 2.21 1.32
CA PHE A 102 2.33 3.07 1.66
C PHE A 102 1.94 3.93 0.45
N VAL A 103 0.68 4.35 0.44
CA VAL A 103 0.10 5.19 -0.62
C VAL A 103 -0.31 6.52 -0.02
N THR A 104 0.05 7.61 -0.69
CA THR A 104 -0.28 8.96 -0.23
C THR A 104 -0.59 9.89 -1.40
N CYS A 105 -1.55 10.79 -1.20
CA CYS A 105 -1.72 11.99 -2.03
C CYS A 105 -1.05 13.23 -1.39
N GLY A 106 -0.58 13.12 -0.15
CA GLY A 106 -0.04 14.23 0.64
C GLY A 106 1.33 13.89 1.23
N PRO A 107 1.52 14.02 2.55
CA PRO A 107 2.82 13.89 3.18
C PRO A 107 3.39 12.47 3.10
N LEU A 108 4.70 12.37 3.31
CA LEU A 108 5.41 11.12 3.54
C LEU A 108 5.11 10.63 4.95
N MET A 109 5.00 9.32 5.10
CA MET A 109 4.79 8.68 6.40
C MET A 109 5.65 7.43 6.53
N GLU A 110 6.37 7.32 7.64
CA GLU A 110 6.89 6.06 8.15
C GLU A 110 5.98 5.65 9.32
N PHE A 111 5.53 4.40 9.34
CA PHE A 111 4.60 3.91 10.36
C PHE A 111 4.98 2.48 10.73
N LEU A 112 5.24 2.23 12.01
CA LEU A 112 5.64 0.94 12.55
C LEU A 112 4.70 0.54 13.67
N VAL A 113 4.37 -0.75 13.72
CA VAL A 113 3.64 -1.37 14.83
C VAL A 113 4.53 -2.44 15.42
N GLU A 114 4.87 -2.32 16.70
CA GLU A 114 5.82 -3.20 17.39
C GLU A 114 7.19 -3.25 16.68
N GLY A 115 7.62 -2.10 16.16
CA GLY A 115 8.84 -1.98 15.35
C GLY A 115 8.75 -2.65 13.98
N LYS A 116 7.59 -3.21 13.60
CA LYS A 116 7.41 -3.89 12.33
C LYS A 116 6.86 -2.95 11.25
N PRO A 117 7.38 -3.01 10.02
CA PRO A 117 6.93 -2.17 8.91
C PRO A 117 5.58 -2.63 8.33
N PRO A 118 4.95 -1.81 7.46
CA PRO A 118 3.81 -2.24 6.66
C PRO A 118 4.03 -3.59 5.97
N GLY A 119 2.96 -4.35 5.80
CA GLY A 119 2.99 -5.72 5.25
C GLY A 119 3.38 -6.81 6.27
N SER A 120 3.91 -6.42 7.43
CA SER A 120 4.21 -7.37 8.51
C SER A 120 2.96 -7.93 9.18
N ARG A 121 3.03 -9.18 9.65
CA ARG A 121 1.97 -9.79 10.48
C ARG A 121 2.37 -9.81 11.95
N ILE A 122 1.40 -9.49 12.80
CA ILE A 122 1.52 -9.52 14.26
C ILE A 122 0.46 -10.49 14.78
N LYS A 123 0.89 -11.50 15.53
CA LYS A 123 -0.04 -12.41 16.20
C LYS A 123 -0.51 -11.74 17.49
N ILE A 124 -1.82 -11.59 17.63
CA ILE A 124 -2.46 -11.07 18.83
C ILE A 124 -3.34 -12.20 19.38
N SER A 125 -3.30 -12.43 20.69
CA SER A 125 -4.18 -13.40 21.33
C SER A 125 -5.64 -12.94 21.26
N SER A 126 -6.59 -13.87 21.38
CA SER A 126 -8.03 -13.54 21.41
C SER A 126 -8.43 -12.60 22.54
N SER A 127 -7.64 -12.54 23.62
CA SER A 127 -7.79 -11.58 24.72
C SER A 127 -7.41 -10.14 24.37
N GLY A 128 -6.89 -9.90 23.17
CA GLY A 128 -6.32 -8.62 22.79
C GLY A 128 -4.95 -8.35 23.42
N ARG A 129 -4.31 -7.27 22.97
CA ARG A 129 -3.05 -6.75 23.51
C ARG A 129 -2.87 -5.28 23.13
N THR A 130 -2.26 -4.49 24.00
CA THR A 130 -1.72 -3.18 23.61
C THR A 130 -0.55 -3.36 22.64
N VAL A 131 -0.43 -2.46 21.67
CA VAL A 131 0.69 -2.41 20.74
C VAL A 131 1.34 -1.04 20.77
N ASN A 132 2.66 -1.01 20.63
CA ASN A 132 3.44 0.20 20.47
C ASN A 132 3.39 0.61 19.01
N VAL A 133 3.01 1.86 18.76
CA VAL A 133 2.99 2.46 17.44
C VAL A 133 4.01 3.59 17.42
N SER A 134 4.91 3.59 16.43
CA SER A 134 5.79 4.70 16.15
C SER A 134 5.60 5.18 14.73
N TRP A 135 5.72 6.48 14.52
CA TRP A 135 5.55 7.07 13.21
C TRP A 135 6.40 8.32 13.05
N LYS A 136 6.72 8.63 11.80
CA LYS A 136 7.32 9.90 11.38
C LYS A 136 6.54 10.39 10.18
N VAL A 137 6.25 11.67 10.13
CA VAL A 137 5.58 12.29 8.98
C VAL A 137 6.44 13.45 8.52
N ALA A 138 6.54 13.64 7.21
CA ALA A 138 7.22 14.78 6.61
C ALA A 138 6.37 15.34 5.46
N SER A 139 6.28 16.66 5.39
CA SER A 139 5.56 17.37 4.33
C SER A 139 6.41 18.54 3.87
N ILE A 140 6.62 18.66 2.57
CA ILE A 140 7.31 19.81 1.97
C ILE A 140 6.34 20.83 1.34
N ILE A 141 5.09 20.40 1.08
CA ILE A 141 4.10 21.21 0.37
C ILE A 141 3.17 21.94 1.35
N MET A 142 2.86 21.31 2.49
CA MET A 142 1.87 21.84 3.44
C MET A 142 2.39 21.74 4.88
N PRO A 143 2.45 22.86 5.63
CA PRO A 143 2.86 22.84 7.04
C PRO A 143 1.99 21.87 7.85
N MET A 144 2.62 21.04 8.67
CA MET A 144 1.91 20.13 9.55
C MET A 144 1.73 20.79 10.92
N THR A 145 0.49 21.15 11.25
CA THR A 145 0.15 21.79 12.54
C THR A 145 -0.43 20.80 13.55
N LYS A 146 -0.88 19.62 13.09
CA LYS A 146 -1.51 18.61 13.94
C LYS A 146 -1.38 17.21 13.33
N THR A 147 -1.17 16.22 14.18
CA THR A 147 -1.28 14.80 13.85
C THR A 147 -2.34 14.15 14.73
N ARG A 148 -3.09 13.20 14.17
CA ARG A 148 -4.09 12.41 14.90
C ARG A 148 -4.01 10.96 14.43
N THR A 149 -4.00 10.05 15.39
CA THR A 149 -4.14 8.61 15.14
C THR A 149 -5.58 8.22 15.40
N TYR A 150 -6.20 7.57 14.42
CA TYR A 150 -7.53 6.98 14.55
C TYR A 150 -7.36 5.46 14.64
N TYR A 151 -8.07 4.82 15.58
CA TYR A 151 -8.05 3.39 15.83
C TYR A 151 -9.45 2.80 15.63
#